data_AF-A0A512C2S1-F1
#
_entry.id   AF-A0A512C2S1-F1
#
_cell.length_a   1.000
_cell.length_b   1.000
_cell.length_c   1.000
_cell.angle_alpha   90.00
_cell.angle_beta   90.00
_cell.angle_gamma   90.00
#
_symmetry.space_group_name_H-M   'P 1'
#
loop_
_entity.id
_entity.type
_entity.pdbx_description
1 polymer ?
#
loop_
_entity_poly.entity_id
_entity_poly.type
_entity_poly.pdbx_seq_one_letter_code
_entity_poly.pdbx_strand_id
1 'polypeptide(L)'
;MAPDEKLAIQRYLADLDHRARDLTVLDQAVAERALQDDRVRRLMTIGGVHMTVAVGVLAAIGDIARFSSPDKLVSYLGLNPSVCQSGNKAGSPRPDH
;
A
#
# COMPACT_ATOMS: atom_id res chain seq x y z
N MET A 1 -39.34 2.74 18.23
CA MET A 1 -38.64 1.70 17.43
C MET A 1 -39.43 0.42 17.57
N ALA A 2 -39.80 -0.23 16.45
CA ALA A 2 -40.61 -1.45 16.52
C ALA A 2 -39.77 -2.62 17.07
N PRO A 3 -40.36 -3.59 17.79
CA PRO A 3 -39.61 -4.74 18.34
C PRO A 3 -38.82 -5.52 17.28
N ASP A 4 -39.36 -5.63 16.07
CA ASP A 4 -38.75 -6.30 14.92
C ASP A 4 -37.50 -5.55 14.40
N GLU A 5 -37.56 -4.22 14.39
CA GLU A 5 -36.45 -3.36 14.01
C GLU A 5 -35.27 -3.52 14.99
N LYS A 6 -35.56 -3.64 16.29
CA LYS A 6 -34.53 -3.84 17.31
C LYS A 6 -33.86 -5.20 17.17
N LEU A 7 -34.63 -6.24 16.85
CA LEU A 7 -34.11 -7.58 16.58
C LEU A 7 -33.22 -7.60 15.33
N ALA A 8 -33.64 -6.94 14.26
CA ALA A 8 -32.85 -6.82 13.03
C ALA A 8 -31.50 -6.14 13.27
N ILE A 9 -31.48 -5.02 14.00
CA ILE A 9 -30.22 -4.33 14.35
C ILE A 9 -29.32 -5.22 15.21
N GLN A 10 -29.87 -5.89 16.22
CA GLN A 10 -29.08 -6.78 17.08
C GLN A 10 -28.42 -7.92 16.30
N ARG A 11 -29.16 -8.51 15.34
CA ARG A 11 -28.60 -9.52 14.44
C ARG A 11 -27.46 -8.96 13.58
N TYR A 12 -27.64 -7.78 12.98
CA TYR A 12 -26.58 -7.18 12.17
C TYR A 12 -25.33 -6.83 12.97
N LEU A 13 -25.48 -6.33 14.20
CA LEU A 13 -24.34 -6.09 15.09
C LEU A 13 -23.61 -7.40 15.42
N ALA A 14 -24.35 -8.47 15.74
CA ALA A 14 -23.74 -9.78 15.98
C ALA A 14 -23.00 -10.33 14.75
N ASP A 15 -23.56 -10.13 13.55
CA ASP A 15 -22.91 -10.52 12.29
C ASP A 15 -21.61 -9.72 12.04
N LEU A 16 -21.60 -8.42 12.33
CA LEU A 16 -20.40 -7.59 12.23
C LEU A 16 -19.33 -8.03 13.23
N ASP A 17 -19.71 -8.27 14.48
CA ASP A 17 -18.79 -8.74 15.53
C ASP A 17 -18.20 -10.11 15.21
N HIS A 18 -18.98 -10.99 14.58
CA HIS A 18 -18.47 -12.28 14.11
C HIS A 18 -17.43 -12.09 13.01
N ARG A 19 -17.74 -11.30 11.98
CA ARG A 19 -16.83 -11.04 10.85
C ARG A 19 -15.54 -10.35 11.30
N ALA A 20 -15.63 -9.42 12.25
CA ALA A 20 -14.47 -8.74 12.81
C ALA A 20 -13.53 -9.72 13.53
N ARG A 21 -14.09 -10.70 14.26
CA ARG A 21 -13.29 -11.76 14.90
C ARG A 21 -12.61 -12.65 13.86
N ASP A 22 -13.32 -13.04 12.81
CA ASP A 22 -12.76 -13.88 11.74
C ASP A 22 -11.61 -13.16 11.00
N LEU A 23 -11.76 -11.86 10.72
CA LEU A 23 -10.69 -11.03 10.16
C LEU A 23 -9.47 -11.01 11.07
N THR A 24 -9.67 -10.84 12.38
CA THR A 24 -8.57 -10.81 13.35
C THR A 24 -7.75 -12.11 13.32
N VAL A 25 -8.42 -13.27 13.28
CA VAL A 25 -7.77 -14.58 13.20
C VAL A 25 -6.97 -14.72 11.91
N LEU A 26 -7.54 -14.29 10.78
CA LEU A 26 -6.88 -14.35 9.48
C LEU A 26 -5.67 -13.42 9.42
N ASP A 27 -5.80 -12.20 9.93
CA ASP A 27 -4.72 -11.22 10.01
C ASP A 27 -3.54 -11.76 10.82
N GLN A 28 -3.81 -12.43 11.95
CA GLN A 28 -2.77 -13.08 12.75
C GLN A 28 -2.05 -14.18 11.96
N ALA A 29 -2.79 -15.04 11.26
CA ALA A 29 -2.19 -16.11 10.45
C ALA A 29 -1.34 -15.57 9.28
N VAL A 30 -1.75 -14.46 8.67
CA VAL A 30 -0.97 -13.75 7.65
C VAL A 30 0.28 -13.13 8.29
N ALA A 31 0.13 -12.52 9.47
CA ALA A 31 1.22 -11.89 10.19
C ALA A 31 2.33 -12.86 10.57
N GLU A 32 1.97 -14.02 11.13
CA GLU A 32 2.94 -15.04 11.51
C GLU A 32 3.81 -15.49 10.33
N ARG A 33 3.20 -15.66 9.15
CA ARG A 33 3.90 -16.04 7.91
C ARG A 33 4.74 -14.90 7.36
N ALA A 34 4.16 -13.69 7.30
CA ALA A 34 4.82 -12.49 6.80
C ALA A 34 6.04 -12.12 7.65
N LEU A 35 5.97 -12.27 8.97
CA LEU A 35 7.07 -11.99 9.88
C LEU A 35 8.22 -12.98 9.75
N GLN A 36 8.09 -14.10 9.02
CA GLN A 36 9.23 -14.97 8.69
C GLN A 36 9.95 -14.54 7.41
N ASP A 37 9.37 -13.62 6.62
CA ASP A 37 9.98 -13.11 5.40
C ASP A 37 10.87 -11.89 5.71
N ASP A 38 12.17 -12.03 5.50
CA ASP A 38 13.15 -10.95 5.73
C ASP A 38 12.89 -9.70 4.86
N ARG A 39 12.21 -9.84 3.71
CA ARG A 39 11.79 -8.71 2.88
C ARG A 39 10.71 -7.89 3.59
N VAL A 40 9.75 -8.53 4.25
CA VAL A 40 8.70 -7.86 5.03
C VAL A 40 9.34 -7.12 6.20
N ARG A 41 10.23 -7.80 6.95
CA ARG A 41 10.98 -7.18 8.06
C ARG A 41 11.77 -5.96 7.60
N ARG A 42 12.45 -6.05 6.45
CA ARG A 42 13.22 -4.94 5.87
C ARG A 42 12.33 -3.76 5.46
N LEU A 43 11.16 -4.00 4.87
CA LEU A 43 10.23 -2.92 4.54
C LEU A 43 9.72 -2.23 5.81
N MET A 44 9.47 -2.99 6.89
CA MET A 44 9.02 -2.44 8.16
C MET A 44 10.07 -1.60 8.91
N THR A 45 11.35 -1.60 8.48
CA THR A 45 12.34 -0.66 9.04
C THR A 45 12.17 0.76 8.49
N ILE A 46 11.36 0.94 7.44
CA ILE A 46 11.00 2.26 6.91
C ILE A 46 9.90 2.83 7.81
N GLY A 47 10.13 4.02 8.37
CA GLY A 47 9.15 4.70 9.24
C GLY A 47 7.78 4.83 8.57
N GLY A 48 6.72 4.42 9.27
CA GLY A 48 5.35 4.42 8.75
C GLY A 48 4.94 3.19 7.94
N VAL A 49 5.87 2.24 7.66
CA VAL A 49 5.54 0.98 6.99
C VAL A 49 5.26 -0.10 8.03
N HIS A 50 3.98 -0.40 8.23
CA HIS A 50 3.54 -1.53 9.06
C HIS A 50 3.45 -2.81 8.24
N MET A 51 3.34 -3.95 8.91
CA MET A 51 3.30 -5.28 8.30
C MET A 51 2.29 -5.38 7.14
N THR A 52 1.06 -4.90 7.32
CA THR A 52 0.02 -4.95 6.28
C THR A 52 0.44 -4.19 5.02
N VAL A 53 1.10 -3.05 5.18
CA VAL A 53 1.64 -2.26 4.07
C VAL A 53 2.81 -2.99 3.42
N ALA A 54 3.74 -3.54 4.20
CA ALA A 54 4.87 -4.29 3.69
C ALA A 54 4.42 -5.51 2.87
N VAL A 55 3.49 -6.32 3.40
CA VAL A 55 2.89 -7.46 2.70
C VAL A 55 2.17 -7.01 1.44
N GLY A 56 1.37 -5.95 1.53
CA GLY A 56 0.66 -5.37 0.38
C GLY A 56 1.61 -4.93 -0.74
N VAL A 57 2.73 -4.28 -0.39
CA VAL A 57 3.77 -3.88 -1.35
C VAL A 57 4.39 -5.11 -2.01
N LEU A 58 4.79 -6.12 -1.25
CA LEU A 58 5.38 -7.34 -1.84
C LEU A 58 4.38 -8.09 -2.72
N ALA A 59 3.10 -8.13 -2.33
CA ALA A 59 2.03 -8.73 -3.12
C ALA A 59 1.78 -7.96 -4.44
N ALA A 60 1.80 -6.62 -4.40
CA ALA A 60 1.65 -5.78 -5.58
C ALA A 60 2.83 -5.91 -6.56
N ILE A 61 4.05 -6.05 -6.03
CA ILE A 61 5.26 -6.34 -6.80
C ILE A 61 5.17 -7.74 -7.43
N GLY A 62 4.74 -8.73 -6.65
CA GLY A 62 4.71 -10.13 -7.08
C GLY A 62 6.12 -10.64 -7.40
N ASP A 63 6.28 -11.26 -8.58
CA ASP A 63 7.59 -11.63 -9.10
C ASP A 63 8.39 -10.37 -9.50
N ILE A 64 9.48 -10.12 -8.79
CA ILE A 64 10.33 -8.96 -9.01
C ILE A 64 11.08 -9.03 -10.35
N ALA A 65 11.28 -10.22 -10.92
CA ALA A 65 11.95 -10.39 -12.21
C ALA A 65 11.15 -9.82 -13.39
N ARG A 66 9.85 -9.53 -13.20
CA ARG A 66 9.02 -8.85 -14.21
C ARG A 66 9.47 -7.42 -14.50
N PHE A 67 10.29 -6.83 -13.64
CA PHE A 67 10.83 -5.48 -13.81
C PHE A 67 12.26 -5.56 -14.34
N SER A 68 12.50 -5.00 -15.53
CA SER A 68 13.82 -5.00 -16.17
C SER A 68 14.84 -4.08 -15.48
N SER A 69 14.38 -3.15 -14.64
CA SER A 69 15.24 -2.29 -13.82
C SER A 69 14.52 -1.80 -12.55
N PRO A 70 15.27 -1.39 -11.50
CA PRO A 70 14.70 -0.78 -10.30
C PRO A 70 13.84 0.46 -10.59
N ASP A 71 14.23 1.30 -11.56
CA ASP A 71 13.47 2.52 -11.91
C ASP A 71 12.06 2.20 -12.42
N LYS A 72 11.89 1.07 -13.12
CA LYS A 72 10.56 0.63 -13.59
C LYS A 72 9.68 0.20 -12.43
N LEU A 73 10.25 -0.44 -11.40
CA LEU A 73 9.54 -0.78 -10.18
C LEU A 73 9.14 0.49 -9.39
N VAL A 74 10.08 1.43 -9.20
CA VAL A 74 9.82 2.70 -8.51
C VAL A 74 8.74 3.52 -9.24
N SER A 75 8.79 3.57 -10.57
CA SER A 75 7.77 4.21 -11.39
C SER A 75 6.40 3.53 -11.30
N TYR A 76 6.36 2.19 -11.23
CA TYR A 76 5.12 1.42 -11.06
C TYR A 76 4.45 1.70 -9.72
N LEU A 77 5.24 1.86 -8.65
CA LEU A 77 4.76 2.25 -7.33
C LEU A 77 4.42 3.75 -7.22
N GLY A 78 4.65 4.55 -8.28
CA GLY A 78 4.42 5.99 -8.26
C GLY A 78 5.41 6.77 -7.40
N LEU A 79 6.57 6.18 -7.07
CA LEU A 79 7.60 6.74 -6.18
C LEU A 79 8.72 7.46 -6.94
N ASN A 80 8.59 7.64 -8.25
CA ASN A 80 9.56 8.38 -9.04
C ASN A 80 9.22 9.89 -9.00
N PRO A 81 10.00 10.75 -8.33
CA PRO A 81 9.79 12.18 -8.39
C PRO A 81 10.18 12.67 -9.80
N SER A 82 9.22 12.68 -10.73
CA SER A 82 9.45 13.31 -12.03
C SER A 82 9.58 14.81 -11.81
N VAL A 83 10.80 15.34 -11.97
CA VAL A 83 11.03 16.79 -12.03
C VAL A 83 10.30 17.31 -13.26
N CYS A 84 9.10 17.86 -13.08
CA CYS A 84 8.48 18.76 -14.04
C CYS A 84 9.30 20.07 -14.06
N GLN A 85 10.46 20.05 -14.73
CA GLN A 85 11.09 21.30 -15.17
C GLN A 85 10.24 21.87 -16.33
N SER A 86 9.12 22.50 -16.00
CA SER A 86 8.44 23.45 -16.89
C SER A 86 9.17 24.80 -16.88
N GLY A 87 10.51 24.76 -16.93
CA GLY A 87 11.42 25.91 -16.91
C GLY A 87 12.06 26.10 -18.28
N ASN A 88 11.25 26.62 -19.20
CA ASN A 88 11.58 27.29 -20.46
C ASN A 88 13.09 27.45 -20.80
N LYS A 89 13.64 26.55 -21.63
CA LYS A 89 14.79 26.88 -22.50
C LYS A 89 14.27 27.60 -23.75
N ALA A 90 14.30 28.93 -23.76
CA ALA A 90 14.44 29.74 -24.98
C ALA A 90 14.53 31.24 -24.63
N GLY A 91 15.74 31.71 -24.34
CA GLY A 91 16.12 33.11 -24.45
C GLY A 91 17.45 33.16 -25.19
N SER A 92 17.39 33.26 -26.52
CA SER A 92 18.54 33.36 -27.41
C SER A 92 19.43 34.57 -27.08
N PRO A 93 20.75 34.52 -27.32
CA PRO A 93 21.63 35.68 -27.16
C PRO A 93 21.31 36.75 -28.22
N ARG A 94 21.18 38.02 -27.82
CA ARG A 94 21.26 39.17 -28.73
C ARG A 94 22.75 39.49 -28.97
N PRO A 95 23.20 39.71 -30.22
CA PRO A 95 24.55 40.15 -30.49
C PRO A 95 24.69 41.66 -30.28
N ASP A 96 25.89 42.04 -29.88
CA ASP A 96 26.33 43.40 -29.62
C ASP A 96 26.38 44.23 -30.91
N HIS A 97 25.83 45.44 -30.84
CA HIS A 97 26.18 46.58 -31.69
C HIS A 97 26.21 47.84 -30.83
#